data_AF-A0A9D7N0Q1-F1
#
_entry.id   AF-A0A9D7N0Q1-F1
#
_cell.length_a   1.000
_cell.length_b   1.000
_cell.length_c   1.000
_cell.angle_alpha   90.00
_cell.angle_beta   90.00
_cell.angle_gamma   90.00
#
_symmetry.space_group_name_H-M   'P 1'
#
loop_
_entity.id
_entity.type
_entity.pdbx_description
1 polymer ?
#
loop_
_entity_poly.entity_id
_entity_poly.type
_entity_poly.pdbx_seq_one_letter_code
_entity_poly.pdbx_strand_id
1 'polypeptide(L)'
;MSGENRRSLWGELSSFFRTTSVDKLKSAGVGKVRVIGLDQIARLVEDVVDRVVDSRRLELEERERDFIVAEAREELDRLTKEVRELSHVRERTMQEVALSQRRVDELRLDLQRASQELESAQRDVRVGALGASPEDLNQGLQRLVREALGDAGRTKAEQLSARLLAFVSGYLDRQREVVREVDPAAQEQIVQLERRMAKLKSRLAQAEDELSRALSGAQVEPGIASVFRGVQGLDKGSGQFKKKQGLMDVIFQANLKIQKGAE
;
A
#
# COMPACT_ATOMS: atom_id res chain seq x y z
N MET A 1 -19.04 -49.14 -21.96
CA MET A 1 -18.58 -48.78 -20.60
C MET A 1 -18.54 -47.25 -20.45
N SER A 2 -19.69 -46.56 -20.51
CA SER A 2 -19.70 -45.14 -20.94
C SER A 2 -20.43 -44.15 -20.02
N GLY A 3 -20.71 -44.52 -18.77
CA GLY A 3 -21.48 -43.68 -17.84
C GLY A 3 -20.68 -43.01 -16.72
N GLU A 4 -19.74 -43.73 -16.09
CA GLU A 4 -19.08 -43.26 -14.86
C GLU A 4 -17.91 -42.30 -15.09
N ASN A 5 -17.09 -42.50 -16.12
CA ASN A 5 -15.98 -41.57 -16.45
C ASN A 5 -16.45 -40.17 -16.89
N ARG A 6 -17.70 -40.05 -17.36
CA ARG A 6 -18.26 -38.75 -17.79
C ARG A 6 -18.61 -37.82 -16.63
N ARG A 7 -18.77 -38.34 -15.40
CA ARG A 7 -19.12 -37.53 -14.23
C ARG A 7 -17.90 -36.98 -13.48
N SER A 8 -16.75 -37.66 -13.47
CA SER A 8 -15.55 -37.13 -12.80
C SER A 8 -14.91 -35.99 -13.59
N LEU A 9 -14.88 -36.09 -14.93
CA LEU A 9 -14.39 -35.05 -15.84
C LEU A 9 -15.18 -33.74 -15.73
N TRP A 10 -16.49 -33.81 -15.43
CA TRP A 10 -17.36 -32.62 -15.32
C TRP A 10 -17.04 -31.76 -14.08
N GLY A 11 -16.82 -32.40 -12.92
CA GLY A 11 -16.40 -31.70 -11.70
C GLY A 11 -15.03 -31.04 -11.87
N GLU A 12 -14.16 -31.69 -12.62
CA GLU A 12 -12.78 -31.30 -12.90
C GLU A 12 -12.64 -30.20 -13.98
N LEU A 13 -13.57 -30.11 -14.93
CA LEU A 13 -13.57 -29.11 -16.01
C LEU A 13 -14.35 -27.83 -15.64
N SER A 14 -15.30 -27.92 -14.69
CA SER A 14 -16.07 -26.76 -14.22
C SER A 14 -15.23 -25.74 -13.41
N SER A 15 -14.11 -26.17 -12.82
CA SER A 15 -13.20 -25.29 -12.05
C SER A 15 -12.26 -24.44 -12.93
N PHE A 16 -12.22 -24.73 -14.24
CA PHE A 16 -11.23 -24.20 -15.19
C PHE A 16 -11.63 -22.90 -15.87
N PHE A 17 -12.92 -22.71 -16.11
CA PHE A 17 -13.43 -21.46 -16.65
C PHE A 17 -13.52 -20.45 -15.53
N ARG A 18 -12.93 -19.27 -15.72
CA ARG A 18 -13.01 -18.16 -14.74
C ARG A 18 -14.46 -18.05 -14.24
N THR A 19 -14.67 -18.45 -12.99
CA THR A 19 -15.88 -18.13 -12.23
C THR A 19 -15.82 -16.65 -11.86
N THR A 20 -15.76 -15.79 -12.87
CA THR A 20 -16.40 -14.49 -12.71
C THR A 20 -17.85 -14.86 -12.52
N SER A 21 -18.32 -14.86 -11.26
CA SER A 21 -19.68 -15.30 -10.98
C SER A 21 -20.62 -14.54 -11.89
N VAL A 22 -21.72 -15.17 -12.27
CA VAL A 22 -22.74 -14.50 -13.10
C VAL A 22 -23.09 -13.14 -12.48
N ASP A 23 -23.06 -13.03 -11.16
CA ASP A 23 -23.24 -11.77 -10.42
C ASP A 23 -22.15 -10.72 -10.67
N LYS A 24 -20.86 -11.10 -10.73
CA LYS A 24 -19.76 -10.19 -11.11
C LYS A 24 -19.83 -9.76 -12.58
N LEU A 25 -20.29 -10.64 -13.48
CA LEU A 25 -20.47 -10.29 -14.89
C LEU A 25 -21.71 -9.41 -15.10
N LYS A 26 -22.75 -9.63 -14.30
CA LYS A 26 -23.98 -8.82 -14.28
C LYS A 26 -23.74 -7.45 -13.66
N SER A 27 -22.93 -7.34 -12.60
CA SER A 27 -22.51 -6.04 -12.03
C SER A 27 -21.58 -5.26 -12.98
N ALA A 28 -20.88 -5.95 -13.88
CA ALA A 28 -20.11 -5.36 -14.97
C ALA A 28 -20.94 -5.07 -16.25
N GLY A 29 -22.28 -5.23 -16.21
CA GLY A 29 -23.18 -4.88 -17.31
C GLY A 29 -23.28 -5.92 -18.44
N VAL A 30 -22.69 -7.10 -18.28
CA VAL A 30 -22.71 -8.15 -19.32
C VAL A 30 -24.00 -8.97 -19.19
N GLY A 31 -24.98 -8.67 -20.05
CA GLY A 31 -26.32 -9.28 -20.01
C GLY A 31 -26.44 -10.70 -20.58
N LYS A 32 -25.50 -11.14 -21.42
CA LYS A 32 -25.46 -12.51 -21.97
C LYS A 32 -24.02 -12.97 -22.13
N VAL A 33 -23.68 -14.09 -21.50
CA VAL A 33 -22.38 -14.76 -21.65
C VAL A 33 -22.68 -16.12 -22.27
N ARG A 34 -22.19 -16.34 -23.50
CA ARG A 34 -22.23 -17.68 -24.10
C ARG A 34 -21.14 -18.52 -23.44
N VAL A 35 -21.53 -19.45 -22.59
CA VAL A 35 -20.63 -20.45 -22.03
C VAL A 35 -20.55 -21.57 -23.07
N ILE A 36 -19.38 -21.74 -23.68
CA ILE A 36 -19.09 -22.88 -24.55
C ILE A 36 -18.72 -24.04 -23.63
N GLY A 37 -19.46 -25.15 -23.75
CA GLY A 37 -19.17 -26.35 -22.97
C GLY A 37 -17.87 -27.00 -23.42
N LEU A 38 -17.13 -27.62 -22.52
CA LEU A 38 -15.86 -28.28 -22.87
C LEU A 38 -16.04 -29.44 -23.87
N ASP A 39 -17.21 -30.10 -23.88
CA ASP A 39 -17.58 -31.04 -24.93
C ASP A 39 -17.66 -30.40 -26.32
N GLN A 40 -18.02 -29.11 -26.39
CA GLN A 40 -18.01 -28.35 -27.65
C GLN A 40 -16.59 -27.95 -28.05
N ILE A 41 -15.70 -27.69 -27.08
CA ILE A 41 -14.28 -27.41 -27.37
C ILE A 41 -13.58 -28.68 -27.88
N ALA A 42 -13.79 -29.83 -27.24
CA ALA A 42 -13.23 -31.10 -27.69
C ALA A 42 -13.71 -31.45 -29.10
N ARG A 43 -15.01 -31.28 -29.38
CA ARG A 43 -15.56 -31.45 -30.74
C ARG A 43 -14.99 -30.43 -31.72
N LEU A 44 -14.79 -29.17 -31.31
CA LEU A 44 -14.17 -28.16 -32.16
C LEU A 44 -12.72 -28.49 -32.48
N VAL A 45 -11.98 -29.07 -31.53
CA VAL A 45 -10.60 -29.52 -31.76
C VAL A 45 -10.59 -30.69 -32.73
N GLU A 46 -11.47 -31.69 -32.56
CA GLU A 46 -11.65 -32.79 -33.51
C GLU A 46 -12.01 -32.27 -34.91
N ASP A 47 -13.06 -31.44 -35.01
CA ASP A 47 -13.51 -30.85 -36.28
C ASP A 47 -12.40 -30.03 -36.97
N VAL A 48 -11.52 -29.39 -36.20
CA VAL A 48 -10.38 -28.61 -36.73
C VAL A 48 -9.25 -29.53 -37.18
N VAL A 49 -8.93 -30.58 -36.41
CA VAL A 49 -7.94 -31.60 -36.81
C VAL A 49 -8.38 -32.29 -38.10
N ASP A 50 -9.64 -32.73 -38.16
CA ASP A 50 -10.23 -33.36 -39.35
C ASP A 50 -10.17 -32.41 -40.56
N ARG A 51 -10.58 -31.15 -40.36
CA ARG A 51 -10.55 -30.13 -41.41
C ARG A 51 -9.13 -29.78 -41.86
N VAL A 52 -8.14 -29.80 -40.96
CA VAL A 52 -6.73 -29.57 -41.31
C VAL A 52 -6.16 -30.75 -42.10
N VAL A 53 -6.45 -31.98 -41.69
CA VAL A 53 -6.07 -33.21 -42.41
C VAL A 53 -6.66 -33.20 -43.84
N ASP A 54 -7.95 -32.91 -43.96
CA ASP A 54 -8.65 -32.81 -45.25
C ASP A 54 -8.11 -31.66 -46.12
N SER A 55 -7.89 -30.48 -45.52
CA SER A 55 -7.40 -29.29 -46.25
C SER A 55 -5.98 -29.45 -46.79
N ARG A 56 -5.15 -30.26 -46.13
CA ARG A 56 -3.77 -30.56 -46.56
C ARG A 56 -3.71 -31.74 -47.54
N ARG A 57 -4.84 -32.37 -47.89
CA ARG A 57 -4.92 -33.57 -48.76
C ARG A 57 -3.93 -34.65 -48.35
N LEU A 58 -3.72 -34.82 -47.05
CA LEU A 58 -2.92 -35.92 -46.55
C LEU A 58 -3.76 -37.18 -46.73
N GLU A 59 -3.37 -38.03 -47.68
CA GLU A 59 -3.96 -39.37 -47.87
C GLU A 59 -3.51 -40.26 -46.72
N LEU A 60 -4.04 -39.98 -45.52
CA LEU A 60 -3.79 -40.77 -44.34
C LEU A 60 -4.78 -41.93 -44.33
N GLU A 61 -4.25 -43.13 -44.07
CA GLU A 61 -5.09 -44.28 -43.79
C GLU A 61 -5.98 -43.99 -42.58
N GLU A 62 -7.16 -44.61 -42.52
CA GLU A 62 -8.11 -44.42 -41.41
C GLU A 62 -7.45 -44.65 -40.03
N ARG A 63 -6.50 -45.59 -39.97
CA ARG A 63 -5.69 -45.88 -38.78
C ARG A 63 -4.74 -44.76 -38.37
N GLU A 64 -4.16 -44.05 -39.33
CA GLU A 64 -3.25 -42.92 -39.04
C GLU A 64 -4.03 -41.70 -38.54
N ARG A 65 -5.26 -41.50 -39.05
CA ARG A 65 -6.18 -40.49 -38.54
C ARG A 65 -6.60 -40.79 -37.09
N ASP A 66 -7.00 -42.01 -36.80
CA ASP A 66 -7.35 -42.43 -35.44
C ASP A 66 -6.19 -42.24 -34.47
N PHE A 67 -4.96 -42.52 -34.92
CA PHE A 67 -3.75 -42.29 -34.13
C PHE A 67 -3.53 -40.80 -33.83
N ILE A 68 -3.64 -39.92 -34.82
CA ILE A 68 -3.48 -38.46 -34.64
C ILE A 68 -4.55 -37.90 -33.69
N VAL A 69 -5.80 -38.36 -33.81
CA VAL A 69 -6.89 -37.94 -32.92
C VAL A 69 -6.65 -38.43 -31.50
N ALA A 70 -6.17 -39.65 -31.32
CA ALA A 70 -5.81 -40.20 -30.01
C ALA A 70 -4.67 -39.41 -29.35
N GLU A 71 -3.60 -39.09 -30.10
CA GLU A 71 -2.47 -38.28 -29.64
C GLU A 71 -2.91 -36.85 -29.27
N ALA A 72 -3.74 -36.22 -30.10
CA ALA A 72 -4.28 -34.89 -29.82
C ALA A 72 -5.15 -34.86 -28.55
N ARG A 73 -5.95 -35.91 -28.31
CA ARG A 73 -6.73 -36.07 -27.08
C ARG A 73 -5.83 -36.25 -25.86
N GLU A 74 -4.78 -37.07 -25.96
CA GLU A 74 -3.84 -37.28 -24.86
C GLU A 74 -3.09 -35.99 -24.48
N GLU A 75 -2.65 -35.23 -25.48
CA GLU A 75 -1.98 -33.95 -25.24
C GLU A 75 -2.95 -32.89 -24.68
N LEU A 76 -4.21 -32.88 -25.12
CA LEU A 76 -5.25 -32.01 -24.55
C LEU A 76 -5.50 -32.36 -23.07
N ASP A 77 -5.58 -33.65 -22.73
CA ASP A 77 -5.72 -34.10 -21.34
C ASP A 77 -4.50 -33.72 -20.49
N ARG A 78 -3.29 -33.85 -21.04
CA ARG A 78 -2.04 -33.43 -20.39
C ARG A 78 -2.02 -31.93 -20.10
N LEU A 79 -2.29 -31.10 -21.11
CA LEU A 79 -2.35 -29.64 -20.97
C LEU A 79 -3.44 -29.23 -19.97
N THR A 80 -4.57 -29.94 -19.97
CA THR A 80 -5.65 -29.72 -19.00
C THR A 80 -5.19 -30.04 -17.59
N LYS A 81 -4.44 -31.12 -17.35
CA LYS A 81 -3.87 -31.40 -16.01
C LYS A 81 -2.88 -30.31 -15.58
N GLU A 82 -1.97 -29.94 -16.47
CA GLU A 82 -0.95 -28.92 -16.20
C GLU A 82 -1.58 -27.57 -15.84
N VAL A 83 -2.58 -27.12 -16.59
CA VAL A 83 -3.23 -25.84 -16.28
C VAL A 83 -4.04 -25.90 -14.98
N ARG A 84 -4.56 -27.05 -14.53
CA ARG A 84 -5.13 -27.17 -13.16
C ARG A 84 -4.08 -26.99 -12.10
N GLU A 85 -2.96 -27.69 -12.24
CA GLU A 85 -1.86 -27.59 -11.28
C GLU A 85 -1.36 -26.14 -11.18
N LEU A 86 -1.16 -25.49 -12.33
CA LEU A 86 -0.81 -24.07 -12.39
C LEU A 86 -1.90 -23.17 -11.79
N SER A 87 -3.18 -23.47 -11.99
CA SER A 87 -4.29 -22.71 -11.39
C SER A 87 -4.30 -22.83 -9.86
N HIS A 88 -4.05 -24.01 -9.32
CA HIS A 88 -3.96 -24.24 -7.88
C HIS A 88 -2.73 -23.57 -7.27
N VAL A 89 -1.58 -23.62 -7.95
CA VAL A 89 -0.36 -22.90 -7.55
C VAL A 89 -0.60 -21.39 -7.57
N ARG A 90 -1.24 -20.88 -8.62
CA ARG A 90 -1.64 -19.47 -8.72
C ARG A 90 -2.60 -19.07 -7.59
N GLU A 91 -3.59 -19.88 -7.27
CA GLU A 91 -4.54 -19.56 -6.19
C GLU A 91 -3.85 -19.53 -4.83
N ARG A 92 -2.97 -20.49 -4.55
CA ARG A 92 -2.16 -20.51 -3.31
C ARG A 92 -1.26 -19.28 -3.21
N THR A 93 -0.52 -18.95 -4.26
CA THR A 93 0.35 -17.75 -4.27
C THR A 93 -0.47 -16.46 -4.14
N MET A 94 -1.65 -16.37 -4.75
CA MET A 94 -2.56 -15.24 -4.56
C MET A 94 -3.07 -15.12 -3.12
N GLN A 95 -3.39 -16.24 -2.48
CA GLN A 95 -3.78 -16.27 -1.06
C GLN A 95 -2.63 -15.81 -0.16
N GLU A 96 -1.41 -16.28 -0.41
CA GLU A 96 -0.20 -15.85 0.33
C GLU A 96 0.05 -14.34 0.16
N VAL A 97 -0.03 -13.82 -1.06
CA VAL A 97 0.10 -12.37 -1.33
C VAL A 97 -0.98 -11.58 -0.59
N ALA A 98 -2.22 -12.06 -0.60
CA ALA A 98 -3.32 -11.39 0.11
C ALA A 98 -3.10 -11.36 1.63
N LEU A 99 -2.59 -12.44 2.21
CA LEU A 99 -2.25 -12.50 3.64
C LEU A 99 -1.10 -11.55 4.00
N SER A 100 -0.03 -11.57 3.21
CA SER A 100 1.11 -10.65 3.40
C SER A 100 0.70 -9.19 3.25
N GLN A 101 -0.18 -8.88 2.30
CA GLN A 101 -0.70 -7.53 2.11
C GLN A 101 -1.49 -7.05 3.32
N ARG A 102 -2.40 -7.88 3.87
CA ARG A 102 -3.15 -7.53 5.09
C ARG A 102 -2.23 -7.25 6.27
N ARG A 103 -1.19 -8.08 6.45
CA ARG A 103 -0.20 -7.89 7.51
C ARG A 103 0.55 -6.56 7.38
N VAL A 104 0.92 -6.16 6.15
CA VAL A 104 1.53 -4.85 5.88
C VAL A 104 0.57 -3.71 6.24
N ASP A 105 -0.70 -3.83 5.86
CA ASP A 105 -1.70 -2.80 6.12
C ASP A 105 -2.00 -2.65 7.63
N GLU A 106 -2.07 -3.75 8.37
CA GLU A 106 -2.17 -3.75 9.84
C GLU A 106 -0.97 -3.05 10.50
N LEU A 107 0.26 -3.39 10.08
CA LEU A 107 1.47 -2.77 10.62
C LEU A 107 1.55 -1.26 10.31
N ARG A 108 1.03 -0.82 9.16
CA ARG A 108 0.92 0.60 8.82
C ARG A 108 -0.05 1.34 9.72
N LEU A 109 -1.22 0.75 9.99
CA LEU A 109 -2.19 1.33 10.92
C LEU A 109 -1.63 1.43 12.34
N ASP A 110 -0.94 0.39 12.81
CA ASP A 110 -0.30 0.39 14.13
C ASP A 110 0.83 1.43 14.21
N LEU A 111 1.62 1.59 13.16
CA LEU A 111 2.65 2.63 13.08
C LEU A 111 2.02 4.03 13.14
N GLN A 112 0.91 4.25 12.41
CA GLN A 112 0.20 5.51 12.41
C GLN A 112 -0.35 5.84 13.80
N ARG A 113 -0.98 4.88 14.48
CA ARG A 113 -1.47 5.05 15.86
C ARG A 113 -0.33 5.38 16.82
N ALA A 114 0.77 4.62 16.78
CA ALA A 114 1.93 4.88 17.63
C ALA A 114 2.56 6.26 17.35
N SER A 115 2.56 6.72 16.10
CA SER A 115 3.05 8.07 15.76
C SER A 115 2.16 9.17 16.31
N GLN A 116 0.83 8.98 16.28
CA GLN A 116 -0.12 9.93 16.86
C GLN A 116 -0.01 9.97 18.38
N GLU A 117 0.13 8.82 19.03
CA GLU A 117 0.39 8.70 20.48
C GLU A 117 1.69 9.41 20.89
N LEU A 118 2.77 9.24 20.10
CA LEU A 118 4.03 9.93 20.34
C LEU A 118 3.87 11.44 20.16
N GLU A 119 3.20 11.89 19.10
CA GLU A 119 2.96 13.31 18.87
C GLU A 119 2.11 13.94 19.97
N SER A 120 1.06 13.27 20.46
CA SER A 120 0.28 13.78 21.58
C SER A 120 1.11 13.85 22.84
N ALA A 121 1.86 12.80 23.19
CA ALA A 121 2.74 12.80 24.36
C ALA A 121 3.81 13.92 24.29
N GLN A 122 4.39 14.15 23.11
CA GLN A 122 5.33 15.26 22.90
C GLN A 122 4.66 16.63 23.00
N ARG A 123 3.42 16.78 22.52
CA ARG A 123 2.65 18.03 22.67
C ARG A 123 2.32 18.27 24.14
N ASP A 124 1.88 17.26 24.86
CA ASP A 124 1.53 17.37 26.29
C ASP A 124 2.75 17.77 27.12
N VAL A 125 3.92 17.18 26.84
CA VAL A 125 5.19 17.60 27.45
C VAL A 125 5.57 19.03 27.06
N ARG A 126 5.36 19.45 25.81
CA ARG A 126 5.65 20.84 25.38
C ARG A 126 4.71 21.85 26.04
N VAL A 127 3.41 21.55 26.13
CA VAL A 127 2.42 22.42 26.75
C VAL A 127 2.66 22.50 28.27
N GLY A 128 2.98 21.37 28.90
CA GLY A 128 3.38 21.32 30.31
C GLY A 128 4.67 22.10 30.57
N ALA A 129 5.69 21.94 29.73
CA ALA A 129 6.98 22.64 29.87
C ALA A 129 6.87 24.17 29.63
N LEU A 130 5.90 24.61 28.82
CA LEU A 130 5.67 26.01 28.47
C LEU A 130 4.55 26.64 29.31
N GLY A 131 4.29 26.17 30.54
CA GLY A 131 3.18 26.58 31.41
C GLY A 131 2.98 28.09 31.68
N ALA A 132 3.82 28.97 31.14
CA ALA A 132 3.49 30.36 30.87
C ALA A 132 3.57 30.64 29.35
N SER A 133 2.46 31.11 28.78
CA SER A 133 2.41 31.48 27.37
C SER A 133 3.42 32.62 27.12
N PRO A 134 4.08 32.69 25.95
CA PRO A 134 4.84 33.87 25.54
C PRO A 134 4.04 35.18 25.68
N GLU A 135 2.71 35.08 25.63
CA GLU A 135 1.77 36.17 25.85
C GLU A 135 1.79 36.68 27.30
N ASP A 136 1.99 35.82 28.30
CA ASP A 136 2.05 36.21 29.71
C ASP A 136 3.31 37.05 30.01
N LEU A 137 4.45 36.66 29.41
CA LEU A 137 5.68 37.46 29.45
C LEU A 137 5.45 38.83 28.82
N ASN A 138 4.82 38.86 27.65
CA ASN A 138 4.60 40.09 26.88
C ASN A 138 3.62 41.03 27.62
N GLN A 139 2.54 40.50 28.17
CA GLN A 139 1.59 41.26 28.99
C GLN A 139 2.22 41.77 30.29
N GLY A 140 3.09 40.99 30.92
CA GLY A 140 3.83 41.40 32.12
C GLY A 140 4.84 42.51 31.85
N LEU A 141 5.59 42.41 30.74
CA LEU A 141 6.52 43.45 30.28
C LEU A 141 5.78 44.75 29.93
N GLN A 142 4.65 44.66 29.22
CA GLN A 142 3.82 45.81 28.88
C GLN A 142 3.25 46.51 30.13
N ARG A 143 2.86 45.76 31.16
CA ARG A 143 2.42 46.32 32.45
C ARG A 143 3.56 47.08 33.15
N LEU A 144 4.74 46.47 33.26
CA LEU A 144 5.92 47.10 33.87
C LEU A 144 6.35 48.38 33.16
N VAL A 145 6.34 48.37 31.82
CA VAL A 145 6.68 49.56 31.02
C VAL A 145 5.62 50.65 31.19
N ARG A 146 4.33 50.29 31.22
CA ARG A 146 3.24 51.25 31.42
C ARG A 146 3.26 51.87 32.82
N GLU A 147 3.52 51.09 33.86
CA GLU A 147 3.69 51.57 35.23
C GLU A 147 4.88 52.54 35.33
N ALA A 148 6.01 52.20 34.72
CA ALA A 148 7.20 53.04 34.74
C ALA A 148 7.04 54.36 33.97
N LEU A 149 6.24 54.38 32.90
CA LEU A 149 5.89 55.59 32.15
C LEU A 149 4.82 56.44 32.86
N GLY A 150 3.95 55.82 33.66
CA GLY A 150 2.92 56.50 34.47
C GLY A 150 3.50 57.22 35.70
N ASP A 151 4.58 56.69 36.28
CA ASP A 151 5.38 57.34 37.32
C ASP A 151 6.24 58.47 36.72
N ALA A 152 5.58 59.58 36.37
CA ALA A 152 6.13 60.77 35.73
C ALA A 152 7.57 61.13 36.16
N GLY A 153 8.56 60.67 35.38
CA GLY A 153 9.97 61.07 35.44
C GLY A 153 10.75 60.73 36.72
N ARG A 154 10.17 60.02 37.68
CA ARG A 154 10.84 59.71 38.97
C ARG A 154 11.65 58.43 38.92
N THR A 155 11.29 57.50 38.06
CA THR A 155 11.98 56.22 37.92
C THR A 155 13.24 56.43 37.07
N LYS A 156 14.41 56.34 37.69
CA LYS A 156 15.68 56.39 36.94
C LYS A 156 15.76 55.20 35.99
N ALA A 157 16.34 55.38 34.80
CA ALA A 157 16.48 54.32 33.79
C ALA A 157 17.13 53.04 34.36
N GLU A 158 18.07 53.19 35.30
CA GLU A 158 18.74 52.10 36.02
C GLU A 158 17.79 51.29 36.92
N GLN A 159 16.76 51.92 37.50
CA GLN A 159 15.77 51.23 38.33
C GLN A 159 14.75 50.46 37.47
N LEU A 160 14.41 51.00 36.30
CA LEU A 160 13.57 50.31 35.33
C LEU A 160 14.28 49.09 34.74
N SER A 161 15.55 49.23 34.35
CA SER A 161 16.33 48.12 33.83
C SER A 161 16.50 47.01 34.86
N ALA A 162 16.76 47.36 36.14
CA ALA A 162 16.83 46.40 37.23
C ALA A 162 15.50 45.65 37.45
N ARG A 163 14.36 46.35 37.38
CA ARG A 163 13.02 45.73 37.49
C ARG A 163 12.69 44.82 36.31
N LEU A 164 13.00 45.23 35.08
CA LEU A 164 12.81 44.42 33.89
C LEU A 164 13.69 43.17 33.92
N LEU A 165 14.96 43.31 34.31
CA LEU A 165 15.87 42.17 34.47
C LEU A 165 15.37 41.21 35.54
N ALA A 166 14.92 41.71 36.70
CA ALA A 166 14.35 40.88 37.77
C ALA A 166 13.06 40.16 37.35
N PHE A 167 12.21 40.81 36.53
CA PHE A 167 11.00 40.19 36.01
C PHE A 167 11.32 39.09 34.98
N VAL A 168 12.22 39.37 34.03
CA VAL A 168 12.66 38.39 33.03
C VAL A 168 13.39 37.23 33.70
N SER A 169 14.26 37.49 34.68
CA SER A 169 14.93 36.42 35.42
C SER A 169 13.94 35.58 36.22
N GLY A 170 12.99 36.20 36.94
CA GLY A 170 11.95 35.47 37.67
C GLY A 170 10.95 34.73 36.78
N TYR A 171 10.76 35.17 35.53
CA TYR A 171 10.01 34.41 34.51
C TYR A 171 10.82 33.21 34.03
N LEU A 172 12.12 33.40 33.75
CA LEU A 172 13.02 32.32 33.34
C LEU A 172 13.24 31.28 34.43
N ASP A 173 13.29 31.68 35.70
CA ASP A 173 13.42 30.75 36.83
C ASP A 173 12.15 29.93 37.02
N ARG A 174 10.96 30.53 36.88
CA ARG A 174 9.69 29.80 36.86
C ARG A 174 9.59 28.85 35.67
N GLN A 175 10.02 29.28 34.48
CA GLN A 175 10.11 28.41 33.31
C GLN A 175 11.10 27.25 33.55
N ARG A 176 12.23 27.51 34.21
CA ARG A 176 13.22 26.47 34.56
C ARG A 176 12.71 25.51 35.62
N GLU A 177 11.89 25.96 36.57
CA GLU A 177 11.19 25.08 37.52
C GLU A 177 10.19 24.18 36.79
N VAL A 178 9.36 24.76 35.92
CA VAL A 178 8.41 24.00 35.10
C VAL A 178 9.12 23.00 34.17
N VAL A 179 10.27 23.37 33.59
CA VAL A 179 11.11 22.47 32.78
C VAL A 179 11.78 21.39 33.62
N ARG A 180 12.17 21.69 34.88
CA ARG A 180 12.68 20.70 35.83
C ARG A 180 11.59 19.76 36.36
N GLU A 181 10.34 20.23 36.37
CA GLU A 181 9.14 19.45 36.66
C GLU A 181 8.56 18.74 35.43
N VAL A 182 9.22 18.81 34.26
CA VAL A 182 8.86 17.91 33.14
C VAL A 182 8.99 16.49 33.65
N ASP A 183 7.83 15.88 33.85
CA ASP A 183 7.66 14.63 34.58
C ASP A 183 8.62 13.58 34.01
N PRO A 184 9.58 13.06 34.79
CA PRO A 184 10.47 12.00 34.33
C PRO A 184 9.68 10.79 33.81
N ALA A 185 8.46 10.56 34.30
CA ALA A 185 7.56 9.54 33.77
C ALA A 185 7.10 9.85 32.33
N ALA A 186 6.81 11.11 32.00
CA ALA A 186 6.43 11.51 30.65
C ALA A 186 7.59 11.38 29.65
N GLN A 187 8.82 11.71 30.08
CA GLN A 187 10.01 11.47 29.27
C GLN A 187 10.25 9.97 29.05
N GLU A 188 10.08 9.15 30.09
CA GLU A 188 10.21 7.70 29.97
C GLU A 188 9.17 7.11 28.99
N GLN A 189 7.92 7.58 29.07
CA GLN A 189 6.86 7.20 28.13
C GLN A 189 7.22 7.53 26.68
N ILE A 190 7.75 8.72 26.41
CA ILE A 190 8.23 9.11 25.06
C ILE A 190 9.30 8.14 24.57
N VAL A 191 10.30 7.82 25.41
CA VAL A 191 11.37 6.87 25.05
C VAL A 191 10.81 5.47 24.77
N GLN A 192 9.84 5.01 25.56
CA GLN A 192 9.18 3.72 25.32
C GLN A 192 8.40 3.71 23.99
N LEU A 193 7.67 4.78 23.69
CA LEU A 193 6.94 4.94 22.42
C LEU A 193 7.89 4.98 21.21
N GLU A 194 9.00 5.70 21.31
CA GLU A 194 10.03 5.74 20.26
C GLU A 194 10.63 4.35 19.99
N ARG A 195 10.95 3.59 21.07
CA ARG A 195 11.41 2.20 20.95
C ARG A 195 10.37 1.31 20.30
N ARG A 196 9.09 1.46 20.67
CA ARG A 196 7.98 0.72 20.05
C ARG A 196 7.86 1.06 18.56
N MET A 197 7.91 2.34 18.19
CA MET A 197 7.90 2.78 16.80
C MET A 197 9.08 2.21 16.00
N ALA A 198 10.29 2.19 16.57
CA ALA A 198 11.45 1.59 15.91
C ALA A 198 11.24 0.10 15.61
N LYS A 199 10.68 -0.65 16.58
CA LYS A 199 10.31 -2.07 16.39
C LYS A 199 9.23 -2.24 15.33
N LEU A 200 8.20 -1.40 15.32
CA LEU A 200 7.13 -1.44 14.31
C LEU A 200 7.66 -1.14 12.90
N LYS A 201 8.53 -0.13 12.75
CA LYS A 201 9.20 0.18 11.47
C LYS A 201 10.03 -1.00 10.97
N SER A 202 10.80 -1.64 11.85
CA SER A 202 11.59 -2.82 11.49
C SER A 202 10.72 -3.99 11.04
N ARG A 203 9.62 -4.27 11.75
CA ARG A 203 8.65 -5.31 11.35
C ARG A 203 7.95 -4.98 10.03
N LEU A 204 7.59 -3.71 9.82
CA LEU A 204 6.99 -3.25 8.57
C LEU A 204 7.95 -3.44 7.41
N ALA A 205 9.22 -3.06 7.55
CA ALA A 205 10.22 -3.27 6.51
C ALA A 205 10.38 -4.76 6.16
N GLN A 206 10.44 -5.64 7.17
CA GLN A 206 10.49 -7.09 6.94
C GLN A 206 9.25 -7.61 6.21
N ALA A 207 8.05 -7.16 6.61
CA ALA A 207 6.80 -7.56 5.97
C ALA A 207 6.67 -7.03 4.52
N GLU A 208 7.18 -5.82 4.25
CA GLU A 208 7.22 -5.26 2.90
C GLU A 208 8.21 -6.01 1.99
N ASP A 209 9.36 -6.44 2.54
CA ASP A 209 10.31 -7.30 1.83
C ASP A 209 9.72 -8.68 1.52
N GLU A 210 9.04 -9.31 2.49
CA GLU A 210 8.31 -10.58 2.30
C GLU A 210 7.25 -10.46 1.20
N LEU A 211 6.44 -9.39 1.23
CA LEU A 211 5.46 -9.10 0.20
C LEU A 211 6.11 -8.88 -1.17
N SER A 212 7.22 -8.14 -1.24
CA SER A 212 7.97 -7.91 -2.47
C SER A 212 8.47 -9.21 -3.10
N ARG A 213 9.00 -10.12 -2.27
CA ARG A 213 9.42 -11.46 -2.71
C ARG A 213 8.24 -12.30 -3.20
N ALA A 214 7.12 -12.28 -2.48
CA ALA A 214 5.91 -13.00 -2.87
C ALA A 214 5.34 -12.51 -4.21
N LEU A 215 5.34 -11.18 -4.43
CA LEU A 215 4.91 -10.59 -5.71
C LEU A 215 5.85 -10.93 -6.86
N SER A 216 7.16 -10.92 -6.61
CA SER A 216 8.17 -11.28 -7.62
C SER A 216 8.09 -12.75 -8.03
N GLY A 217 7.82 -13.65 -7.07
CA GLY A 217 7.64 -15.07 -7.32
C GLY A 217 6.32 -15.41 -8.03
N ALA A 218 5.27 -14.60 -7.85
CA ALA A 218 3.96 -14.87 -8.42
C ALA A 218 3.85 -14.52 -9.92
N GLN A 219 4.86 -13.89 -10.55
CA GLN A 219 4.77 -13.27 -11.89
C GLN A 219 3.51 -12.40 -12.09
N VAL A 220 2.90 -11.96 -10.99
CA VAL A 220 1.79 -11.03 -11.02
C VAL A 220 2.45 -9.68 -11.24
N GLU A 221 2.42 -9.18 -12.48
CA GLU A 221 2.68 -7.76 -12.73
C GLU A 221 1.76 -6.98 -11.77
N PRO A 222 2.33 -6.23 -10.80
CA PRO A 222 1.52 -5.57 -9.80
C PRO A 222 0.82 -4.39 -10.46
N GLY A 223 -0.34 -4.63 -11.07
CA GLY A 223 -1.23 -3.63 -11.67
C GLY A 223 -1.99 -2.79 -10.64
N ILE A 224 -1.45 -2.59 -9.45
CA ILE A 224 -2.03 -1.68 -8.44
C ILE A 224 -0.93 -0.71 -8.01
N ALA A 225 -1.02 0.48 -8.60
CA ALA A 225 -0.26 1.66 -8.24
C ALA A 225 -0.47 2.00 -6.76
N SER A 226 0.49 1.61 -5.93
CA SER A 226 0.64 2.19 -4.60
C SER A 226 1.10 3.63 -4.77
N VAL A 227 0.26 4.57 -4.33
CA VAL A 227 0.42 6.03 -4.41
C VAL A 227 1.71 6.55 -3.74
N PHE A 228 2.45 5.69 -3.01
CA PHE A 228 3.73 6.06 -2.38
C PHE A 228 4.85 5.03 -2.54
N ARG A 229 4.69 4.00 -3.37
CA ARG A 229 5.80 3.11 -3.72
C ARG A 229 6.54 3.77 -4.89
N GLY A 230 7.85 4.01 -4.73
CA GLY A 230 8.70 4.60 -5.76
C GLY A 230 8.30 4.11 -7.14
N VAL A 231 7.92 5.07 -7.99
CA VAL A 231 7.26 4.81 -9.29
C VAL A 231 8.06 3.74 -10.04
N GLN A 232 7.39 2.63 -10.31
CA GLN A 232 7.93 1.50 -11.06
C GLN A 232 8.56 2.03 -12.36
N GLY A 233 9.87 1.80 -12.56
CA GLY A 233 10.61 2.25 -13.74
C GLY A 233 11.56 3.44 -13.56
N LEU A 234 11.67 3.99 -12.34
CA LEU A 234 12.74 4.93 -11.95
C LEU A 234 13.86 4.19 -11.20
N ASP A 235 14.48 3.22 -11.85
CA ASP A 235 15.73 2.68 -11.33
C ASP A 235 16.85 3.73 -11.49
N LYS A 236 17.54 4.04 -10.39
CA LYS A 236 18.69 4.96 -10.35
C LYS A 236 19.83 4.47 -11.27
N GLY A 237 19.87 3.17 -11.57
CA GLY A 237 20.81 2.57 -12.52
C GLY A 237 20.43 2.72 -14.00
N SER A 238 19.21 3.17 -14.32
CA SER A 238 18.77 3.27 -15.72
C SER A 238 19.33 4.54 -16.39
N GLY A 239 19.95 4.40 -17.57
CA GLY A 239 20.50 5.53 -18.34
C GLY A 239 19.47 6.59 -18.74
N GLN A 240 18.17 6.31 -18.59
CA GLN A 240 17.06 7.22 -18.89
C GLN A 240 16.39 7.82 -17.66
N PHE A 241 16.95 7.62 -16.46
CA PHE A 241 16.38 8.05 -15.18
C PHE A 241 15.98 9.53 -15.18
N LYS A 242 16.89 10.43 -15.57
CA LYS A 242 16.63 11.89 -15.59
C LYS A 242 15.49 12.28 -16.54
N LYS A 243 15.37 11.60 -17.68
CA LYS A 243 14.33 11.88 -18.69
C LYS A 243 12.95 11.41 -18.21
N LYS A 244 12.90 10.24 -17.57
CA LYS A 244 11.67 9.70 -16.96
C LYS A 244 11.22 10.53 -15.76
N GLN A 245 12.17 11.01 -14.95
CA GLN A 245 11.89 11.90 -13.82
C GLN A 245 11.27 13.22 -14.30
N GLY A 246 11.85 13.86 -15.32
CA GLY A 246 11.30 15.09 -15.88
C GLY A 246 9.89 14.93 -16.47
N LEU A 247 9.61 13.79 -17.12
CA LEU A 247 8.26 13.47 -17.62
C LEU A 247 7.24 13.29 -16.48
N MET A 248 7.64 12.68 -15.37
CA MET A 248 6.78 12.48 -14.21
C MET A 248 6.47 13.80 -13.49
N ASP A 249 7.43 14.71 -13.39
CA ASP A 249 7.18 16.04 -12.82
C ASP A 249 6.14 16.82 -13.65
N VAL A 250 6.19 16.70 -14.98
CA VAL A 250 5.21 17.36 -15.88
C VAL A 250 3.82 16.74 -15.74
N ILE A 251 3.70 15.40 -15.69
CA ILE A 251 2.42 14.72 -15.48
C ILE A 251 1.84 15.07 -14.11
N PHE A 252 2.67 15.11 -13.08
CA PHE A 252 2.26 15.49 -11.73
C PHE A 252 1.73 16.92 -11.69
N GLN A 253 2.42 17.88 -12.30
CA GLN A 253 1.96 19.27 -12.41
C GLN A 253 0.63 19.38 -13.17
N ALA A 254 0.47 18.62 -14.27
CA ALA A 254 -0.77 18.61 -15.05
C ALA A 254 -1.94 18.05 -14.22
N ASN A 255 -1.75 16.94 -13.52
CA ASN A 255 -2.77 16.35 -12.65
C ASN A 255 -3.12 17.26 -11.47
N LEU A 256 -2.12 17.95 -10.90
CA LEU A 256 -2.34 18.91 -9.82
C LEU A 256 -3.18 20.11 -10.28
N LYS A 257 -3.00 20.59 -11.52
CA LYS A 257 -3.82 21.64 -12.12
C LYS A 257 -5.27 21.20 -12.33
N ILE A 258 -5.46 19.99 -12.86
CA ILE A 258 -6.78 19.37 -13.04
C ILE A 258 -7.50 19.24 -11.69
N GLN A 259 -6.80 18.75 -10.65
CA GLN A 259 -7.39 18.55 -9.32
C GLN A 259 -7.74 19.87 -8.61
N LYS A 260 -7.01 20.95 -8.90
CA LYS A 260 -7.27 22.29 -8.33
C LYS A 260 -8.31 23.09 -9.13
N GLY A 261 -8.90 22.52 -10.18
CA GLY A 261 -9.93 23.18 -10.98
C GLY A 261 -9.43 24.42 -11.74
N ALA A 262 -8.12 24.48 -12.01
CA ALA A 262 -7.54 25.54 -12.82
C ALA A 262 -7.45 25.03 -14.26
N GLU A 263 -8.45 25.40 -15.08
CA GLU A 263 -8.26 25.52 -16.53
C GLU A 263 -7.36 26.72 -16.84
#